data_AF-A0A7C8NS83-F1
#
_entry.id   AF-A0A7C8NS83-F1
#
_cell.length_a   1.000
_cell.length_b   1.000
_cell.length_c   1.000
_cell.angle_alpha   90.00
_cell.angle_beta   90.00
_cell.angle_gamma   90.00
#
_symmetry.space_group_name_H-M   'P 1'
#
loop_
_entity.id
_entity.type
_entity.pdbx_description
1 polymer ?
#
loop_
_entity_poly.entity_id
_entity_poly.type
_entity_poly.pdbx_seq_one_letter_code
_entity_poly.pdbx_strand_id
1 'polypeptide(L)'
;MNEPMNEIIPGLYLGDIFAARNPSYLRDHGVTHILTIARGSLGLLSSTLESTDTEIPFDHRQIELDDLPDEKLLEQLENGVSFIDSALSENFDEGKECKVLVHCLQGMSRSTSFVIAYRKS
;
A
#
# COMPACT_ATOMS: atom_id res chain seq x y z
N MET A 1 3.01 -5.29 -22.04
CA MET A 1 2.37 -5.96 -20.90
C MET A 1 2.15 -4.87 -19.87
N ASN A 2 0.92 -4.68 -19.37
CA ASN A 2 0.70 -3.67 -18.32
C ASN A 2 1.37 -4.17 -17.04
N GLU A 3 2.25 -3.37 -16.45
CA GLU A 3 2.80 -3.65 -15.13
C GLU A 3 1.68 -3.53 -14.08
N PRO A 4 1.59 -4.45 -13.11
CA PRO A 4 0.51 -4.46 -12.12
C PRO A 4 0.68 -3.37 -11.03
N MET A 5 1.86 -2.75 -10.94
CA MET A 5 2.11 -1.54 -10.16
C MET A 5 3.09 -0.61 -10.86
N ASN A 6 3.02 0.68 -10.57
CA ASN A 6 3.92 1.70 -11.07
C ASN A 6 4.52 2.52 -9.92
N GLU A 7 5.82 2.80 -9.99
CA GLU A 7 6.49 3.71 -9.07
C GLU A 7 6.11 5.14 -9.40
N ILE A 8 5.54 5.86 -8.43
CA ILE A 8 5.07 7.24 -8.61
C ILE A 8 6.15 8.24 -8.18
N ILE A 9 6.83 7.92 -7.08
CA ILE A 9 8.02 8.58 -6.56
C ILE A 9 8.92 7.50 -5.95
N PRO A 10 10.22 7.77 -5.69
CA PRO A 10 11.12 6.80 -5.09
C PRO A 10 10.51 6.14 -3.85
N GLY A 11 10.35 4.82 -3.91
CA GLY A 11 9.81 4.00 -2.82
C GLY A 11 8.29 3.96 -2.68
N LEU A 12 7.52 4.75 -3.44
CA LEU A 12 6.04 4.74 -3.41
C LEU A 12 5.46 4.18 -4.71
N TYR A 13 4.79 3.04 -4.59
CA TYR A 13 4.16 2.34 -5.69
C TYR A 13 2.63 2.49 -5.64
N LEU A 14 2.02 2.68 -6.80
CA LEU A 14 0.58 2.62 -7.01
C LEU A 14 0.26 1.36 -7.82
N GLY A 15 -0.61 0.49 -7.30
CA GLY A 15 -0.95 -0.76 -7.98
C GLY A 15 -2.40 -1.18 -7.85
N ASP A 16 -2.68 -2.35 -8.40
CA ASP A 16 -3.96 -3.02 -8.30
C ASP A 16 -3.93 -4.22 -7.33
N ILE A 17 -5.07 -4.92 -7.23
CA ILE A 17 -5.19 -6.10 -6.37
C ILE A 17 -4.29 -7.27 -6.84
N PHE A 18 -3.92 -7.34 -8.12
CA PHE A 18 -3.05 -8.41 -8.62
C PHE A 18 -1.61 -8.23 -8.15
N ALA A 19 -1.10 -6.99 -8.11
CA ALA A 19 0.19 -6.69 -7.48
C ALA A 19 0.18 -7.10 -6.00
N ALA A 20 -0.86 -6.69 -5.26
CA ALA A 20 -0.97 -6.98 -3.83
C ALA A 20 -1.05 -8.49 -3.51
N ARG A 21 -1.63 -9.28 -4.43
CA ARG A 21 -1.76 -10.74 -4.27
C ARG A 21 -0.52 -11.54 -4.67
N ASN A 22 0.57 -10.88 -5.05
CA ASN A 22 1.80 -11.53 -5.48
C ASN A 22 2.99 -11.16 -4.57
N PRO A 23 3.16 -11.84 -3.41
CA PRO A 23 4.25 -11.57 -2.46
C PRO A 23 5.63 -11.60 -3.10
N SER A 24 5.90 -12.56 -3.99
CA SER A 24 7.18 -12.68 -4.67
C SER A 24 7.47 -11.43 -5.51
N TYR A 25 6.49 -10.95 -6.27
CA TYR A 25 6.61 -9.72 -7.03
C TYR A 25 6.83 -8.48 -6.15
N LEU A 26 6.15 -8.40 -5.00
CA LEU A 26 6.34 -7.33 -4.02
C LEU A 26 7.76 -7.34 -3.42
N ARG A 27 8.25 -8.53 -3.04
CA ARG A 27 9.60 -8.74 -2.51
C ARG A 27 10.67 -8.40 -3.55
N ASP A 28 10.48 -8.81 -4.80
CA ASP A 28 11.41 -8.51 -5.90
C ASP A 28 11.59 -6.99 -6.13
N HIS A 29 10.54 -6.21 -5.84
CA HIS A 29 10.59 -4.75 -5.90
C HIS A 29 11.00 -4.10 -4.57
N GLY A 30 11.21 -4.90 -3.52
CA GLY A 30 11.60 -4.47 -2.18
C GLY A 30 10.46 -3.80 -1.39
N VAL A 31 9.20 -4.09 -1.71
CA VAL A 31 8.05 -3.58 -0.97
C VAL A 31 8.07 -4.16 0.45
N THR A 32 7.95 -3.27 1.44
CA THR A 32 7.94 -3.61 2.87
C THR A 32 6.60 -3.31 3.51
N HIS A 33 5.90 -2.28 3.02
CA HIS A 33 4.62 -1.81 3.53
C HIS A 33 3.54 -1.85 2.46
N ILE A 34 2.32 -2.19 2.86
CA ILE A 34 1.17 -2.28 1.95
C ILE A 34 -0.01 -1.53 2.56
N LEU A 35 -0.49 -0.51 1.85
CA LEU A 35 -1.71 0.22 2.15
C LEU A 35 -2.83 -0.20 1.19
N THR A 36 -3.79 -0.97 1.70
CA THR A 36 -4.96 -1.38 0.94
C THR A 36 -6.14 -0.44 1.19
N ILE A 37 -6.70 0.10 0.11
CA ILE A 37 -7.89 0.94 0.13
C ILE A 37 -9.04 0.19 -0.52
N ALA A 38 -9.62 -0.76 0.22
CA ALA A 38 -10.70 -1.62 -0.25
C ALA A 38 -11.59 -2.07 0.91
N ARG A 39 -12.87 -2.32 0.60
CA ARG A 39 -13.86 -2.85 1.54
C ARG A 39 -13.86 -4.39 1.53
N GLY A 40 -14.12 -4.98 2.70
CA GLY A 40 -14.43 -6.39 2.85
C GLY A 40 -13.25 -7.22 3.34
N SER A 41 -13.50 -8.50 3.62
CA SER A 41 -12.45 -9.39 4.12
C SER A 41 -11.43 -9.67 3.02
N LEU A 42 -10.26 -9.07 3.18
CA LEU A 42 -9.07 -9.40 2.41
C LEU A 42 -8.42 -10.68 2.94
N GLY A 43 -9.20 -11.65 3.45
CA GLY A 43 -8.68 -12.86 4.09
C GLY A 43 -7.72 -13.66 3.19
N LEU A 44 -7.86 -13.55 1.87
CA LEU A 44 -6.93 -14.10 0.89
C LEU A 44 -5.62 -13.32 0.77
N LEU A 45 -5.62 -12.01 1.00
CA LEU A 45 -4.41 -11.19 1.05
C LEU A 45 -3.70 -11.39 2.38
N SER A 46 -4.39 -11.34 3.52
CA SER A 46 -3.76 -11.56 4.85
C SER A 46 -3.03 -12.90 4.90
N SER A 47 -3.70 -13.99 4.50
CA SER A 47 -3.04 -15.30 4.41
C SER A 47 -1.86 -15.31 3.43
N THR A 48 -1.94 -14.61 2.30
CA THR A 48 -0.84 -14.53 1.30
C THR A 48 0.34 -13.68 1.77
N LEU A 49 0.10 -12.66 2.59
CA LEU A 49 1.11 -11.76 3.16
C LEU A 49 1.78 -12.34 4.42
N GLU A 50 1.08 -13.23 5.14
CA GLU A 50 1.56 -13.87 6.37
C GLU A 50 2.21 -15.25 6.15
N SER A 51 1.93 -15.95 5.03
CA SER A 51 2.25 -17.39 4.86
C SER A 51 3.69 -17.74 4.46
N THR A 52 4.70 -16.94 4.80
CA THR A 52 6.10 -17.31 4.51
C THR A 52 6.89 -17.44 5.81
N ASP A 53 6.93 -18.65 6.36
CA ASP A 53 7.65 -19.10 7.58
C ASP A 53 9.18 -18.85 7.55
N THR A 54 9.69 -18.22 6.49
CA THR A 54 11.13 -18.01 6.23
C THR A 54 11.48 -16.59 5.78
N GLU A 55 10.50 -15.68 5.67
CA GLU A 55 10.72 -14.35 5.11
C GLU A 55 10.05 -13.26 5.93
N ILE A 56 10.61 -12.05 5.91
CA ILE A 56 10.12 -10.91 6.69
C ILE A 56 8.65 -10.62 6.30
N PRO A 57 7.72 -10.51 7.27
CA PRO A 57 6.33 -10.17 7.00
C PRO A 57 6.19 -8.74 6.50
N PHE A 58 5.21 -8.48 5.63
CA PHE A 58 4.86 -7.12 5.22
C PHE A 58 4.09 -6.41 6.32
N ASP A 59 4.36 -5.13 6.54
CA ASP A 59 3.46 -4.29 7.35
C ASP A 59 2.24 -3.91 6.49
N HIS A 60 1.08 -4.43 6.86
CA HIS A 60 -0.16 -4.28 6.10
C HIS A 60 -1.18 -3.45 6.86
N ARG A 61 -1.68 -2.40 6.19
CA ARG A 61 -2.78 -1.56 6.69
C ARG A 61 -3.93 -1.53 5.68
N GLN A 62 -5.14 -1.77 6.17
CA GLN A 62 -6.37 -1.64 5.38
C GLN A 62 -7.17 -0.41 5.82
N ILE A 63 -7.57 0.41 4.85
CA ILE A 63 -8.52 1.52 5.02
C ILE A 63 -9.81 1.16 4.27
N GLU A 64 -10.90 1.01 5.02
CA GLU A 64 -12.22 0.76 4.46
C GLU A 64 -12.91 2.09 4.12
N LEU A 65 -12.95 2.44 2.84
CA LEU A 65 -13.72 3.57 2.33
C LEU A 65 -15.07 3.08 1.78
N ASP A 66 -16.15 3.26 2.54
CA ASP A 66 -17.52 3.37 2.03
C ASP A 66 -17.86 4.85 1.76
N ASP A 67 -19.07 5.17 1.28
CA ASP A 67 -19.64 6.52 1.17
C ASP A 67 -19.62 7.25 2.53
N LEU A 68 -18.42 7.67 2.94
CA LEU A 68 -18.15 8.40 4.15
C LEU A 68 -18.50 9.86 3.92
N PRO A 69 -19.12 10.54 4.90
CA PRO A 69 -19.21 12.00 4.86
C PRO A 69 -17.79 12.59 4.76
N ASP A 70 -17.65 13.70 4.03
CA ASP A 70 -16.36 14.29 3.64
C ASP A 70 -15.34 14.42 4.79
N GLU A 71 -15.80 14.74 6.02
CA GLU A 71 -14.96 14.80 7.23
C GLU A 71 -14.22 13.49 7.53
N LYS A 72 -14.90 12.35 7.42
CA LYS A 72 -14.28 11.04 7.67
C LYS A 72 -13.37 10.62 6.54
N LEU A 73 -13.66 11.04 5.31
CA LEU A 73 -12.77 10.80 4.18
C LEU A 73 -11.44 11.54 4.37
N LEU A 74 -11.48 12.78 4.86
CA LEU A 74 -10.28 13.57 5.13
C LEU A 74 -9.43 12.95 6.24
N GLU A 75 -10.05 12.53 7.35
CA GLU A 75 -9.34 11.85 8.43
C GLU A 75 -8.69 10.54 7.95
N GLN A 76 -9.39 9.74 7.13
CA GLN A 76 -8.81 8.52 6.56
C GLN A 76 -7.68 8.82 5.56
N LEU A 77 -7.80 9.90 4.78
CA LEU A 77 -6.72 10.38 3.91
C LEU A 77 -5.48 10.75 4.72
N GLU A 78 -5.63 11.54 5.79
CA GLU A 78 -4.52 11.93 6.68
C GLU A 78 -3.86 10.69 7.31
N ASN A 79 -4.67 9.74 7.79
CA ASN A 79 -4.15 8.48 8.33
C ASN A 79 -3.38 7.66 7.30
N GLY A 80 -3.84 7.60 6.06
CA GLY A 80 -3.14 6.90 4.98
C GLY A 80 -1.85 7.61 4.57
N VAL A 81 -1.87 8.95 4.49
CA VAL A 81 -0.69 9.78 4.20
C VAL A 81 0.36 9.61 5.31
N SER A 82 -0.06 9.63 6.57
CA SER A 82 0.84 9.41 7.72
C SER A 82 1.47 8.01 7.71
N PHE A 83 0.73 6.98 7.30
CA PHE A 83 1.28 5.63 7.12
C PHE A 83 2.35 5.60 6.02
N ILE A 84 2.08 6.22 4.87
CA ILE A 84 3.05 6.31 3.78
C ILE A 84 4.31 7.06 4.23
N ASP A 85 4.15 8.19 4.91
CA ASP A 85 5.27 9.02 5.36
C ASP A 85 6.12 8.30 6.40
N SER A 86 5.48 7.69 7.40
CA SER A 86 6.17 6.92 8.44
C SER A 86 6.96 5.78 7.80
N ALA A 87 6.31 5.00 6.94
CA ALA A 87 6.94 3.88 6.27
C ALA A 87 8.14 4.33 5.41
N LEU A 88 8.02 5.39 4.61
CA LEU A 88 9.14 5.87 3.78
C LEU A 88 10.27 6.50 4.60
N SER A 89 9.99 7.00 5.81
CA SER A 89 11.00 7.53 6.73
C SER A 89 11.76 6.44 7.50
N GLU A 90 11.29 5.20 7.48
CA GLU A 90 11.90 4.08 8.17
C GLU A 90 13.05 3.45 7.37
N ASN A 91 14.03 2.93 8.11
CA ASN A 91 15.09 2.09 7.56
C ASN A 91 14.74 0.63 7.83
N PHE A 92 14.64 -0.19 6.79
CA PHE A 92 14.20 -1.57 6.90
C PHE A 92 15.34 -2.51 7.30
N ASP A 93 16.50 -2.40 6.66
CA ASP A 93 17.68 -3.24 6.94
C ASP A 93 18.96 -2.68 6.31
N GLU A 94 20.07 -2.65 7.05
CA GLU A 94 21.42 -2.23 6.58
C GLU A 94 21.46 -0.98 5.65
N GLY A 95 20.62 0.03 5.91
CA GLY A 95 20.56 1.26 5.11
C GLY A 95 19.68 1.17 3.85
N LYS A 96 18.85 0.14 3.72
CA LYS A 96 17.80 0.05 2.70
C LYS A 96 16.55 0.81 3.16
N GLU A 97 16.09 1.69 2.28
CA GLU A 97 14.85 2.44 2.45
C GLU A 97 13.65 1.50 2.34
N CYS A 98 12.66 1.73 3.20
CA CYS A 98 11.36 1.09 3.10
C CYS A 98 10.64 1.50 1.80
N LYS A 99 9.81 0.60 1.28
CA LYS A 99 8.99 0.87 0.10
C LYS A 99 7.53 0.50 0.36
N VAL A 100 6.64 1.35 -0.12
CA VAL A 100 5.20 1.28 0.15
C VAL A 100 4.43 1.00 -1.13
N LEU A 101 3.56 0.00 -1.12
CA LEU A 101 2.53 -0.19 -2.13
C LEU A 101 1.21 0.38 -1.65
N VAL A 102 0.63 1.31 -2.38
CA VAL A 102 -0.74 1.78 -2.21
C VAL A 102 -1.61 1.19 -3.31
N HIS A 103 -2.65 0.44 -2.95
CA HIS A 103 -3.53 -0.17 -3.94
C HIS A 103 -5.01 -0.11 -3.55
N CYS A 104 -5.88 -0.21 -4.56
CA CYS A 104 -7.30 -0.49 -4.35
C CYS A 104 -7.69 -1.70 -5.21
N LEU A 105 -8.98 -1.87 -5.53
CA LEU A 105 -9.44 -2.98 -6.37
C LEU A 105 -8.95 -2.87 -7.83
N GLN A 106 -8.89 -1.66 -8.38
CA GLN A 106 -8.52 -1.42 -9.79
C GLN A 106 -7.32 -0.47 -9.96
N GLY A 107 -6.76 0.09 -8.88
CA GLY A 107 -5.63 1.04 -8.96
C GLY A 107 -5.95 2.44 -9.52
N MET A 108 -7.21 2.75 -9.86
CA MET A 108 -7.56 3.88 -10.74
C MET A 108 -8.25 5.08 -10.08
N SER A 109 -8.74 4.97 -8.84
CA SER A 109 -9.54 6.04 -8.22
C SER A 109 -9.15 6.31 -6.78
N ARG A 110 -9.47 5.41 -5.85
CA ARG A 110 -9.22 5.60 -4.41
C ARG A 110 -7.73 5.61 -4.04
N SER A 111 -6.97 4.64 -4.57
CA SER A 111 -5.52 4.57 -4.38
C SER A 111 -4.80 5.78 -4.99
N THR A 112 -5.29 6.27 -6.13
CA THR A 112 -4.76 7.47 -6.78
C THR A 112 -4.98 8.73 -5.94
N SER A 113 -6.15 8.90 -5.30
CA SER A 113 -6.43 10.05 -4.43
C SER A 113 -5.46 10.15 -3.24
N PHE A 114 -5.07 9.02 -2.65
CA PHE A 114 -4.14 8.99 -1.51
C PHE A 114 -2.71 9.33 -1.92
N VAL A 115 -2.26 8.80 -3.07
CA VAL A 115 -0.95 9.14 -3.62
C VAL A 115 -0.88 10.63 -4.03
N ILE A 116 -1.97 11.18 -4.59
CA ILE A 116 -2.07 12.61 -4.90
C ILE A 116 -2.06 13.46 -3.62
N ALA A 117 -2.76 13.03 -2.56
CA ALA A 117 -2.79 13.73 -1.29
C ALA A 117 -1.40 13.79 -0.65
N TYR A 118 -0.66 12.69 -0.63
CA TYR A 118 0.75 12.66 -0.16
C TYR A 118 1.61 13.69 -0.91
N ARG A 119 1.43 13.83 -2.23
CA ARG A 119 2.22 14.76 -3.03
C ARG A 119 1.93 16.25 -2.81
N LYS A 120 0.90 16.59 -2.03
CA LYS A 120 0.52 17.97 -1.71
C LYS A 120 0.89 18.40 -0.28
N SER A 121 1.38 17.49 0.56
CA SER A 121 1.96 17.78 1.88
C SER A 121 3.45 18.08 1.77
#